data_AF-A0A452YFH7-F1
#
_entry.id   AF-A0A452YFH7-F1
#
_cell.length_a   1.000
_cell.length_b   1.000
_cell.length_c   1.000
_cell.angle_alpha   90.00
_cell.angle_beta   90.00
_cell.angle_gamma   90.00
#
_symmetry.space_group_name_H-M   'P 1'
#
loop_
_entity.id
_entity.type
_entity.pdbx_description
1 polymer ?
#
loop_
_entity_poly.entity_id
_entity_poly.type
_entity_poly.pdbx_seq_one_letter_code
_entity_poly.pdbx_strand_id
1 'polypeptide(L)'
;MPNARFQAAGAIGDAAIREWGILTDDNKRSLILYCLNYVMEHTGSPDGYVQSKVSAVAARLLKRGWLEFPDQEKGAIFFEVEQSIQGMHGPNRQFAGINFLETLVSEFSPSTASSMGLPKEFHDQCQLSLEVKFLKDFYCWAQAAVFNTADKILNSNVTIPEEKACSAALRLMLQILSWSFKPTLEHENLDAKIKSGLRSDAINLRKFERSLVKPGSLWTDILISSAHTTWVLNFYTTLRQKYSYDTLWGDSPIAVSCRQLIVQLCSLAGAVFPNDNGDAQIEHFMHILSAVILWIEPPNVIAESIRNGGSESEFIDGCHVLLSVASLTSSSLFDNLLKSIRLVIAHFFLV
;
A
#
# COMPACT_ATOMS: atom_id res chain seq x y z
N MET A 1 20.13 -27.50 -5.53
CA MET A 1 20.09 -26.84 -6.86
C MET A 1 18.92 -25.87 -6.93
N PRO A 2 19.14 -24.56 -6.69
CA PRO A 2 18.11 -23.52 -6.72
C PRO A 2 17.36 -23.39 -8.06
N ASN A 3 18.09 -23.44 -9.18
CA ASN A 3 17.50 -23.35 -10.52
C ASN A 3 16.52 -24.48 -10.84
N ALA A 4 16.81 -25.71 -10.41
CA ALA A 4 15.90 -26.83 -10.60
C ALA A 4 14.58 -26.62 -9.82
N ARG A 5 14.65 -26.09 -8.61
CA ARG A 5 13.45 -25.76 -7.80
C ARG A 5 12.63 -24.63 -8.43
N PHE A 6 13.29 -23.60 -8.96
CA PHE A 6 12.62 -22.52 -9.69
C PHE A 6 11.86 -23.04 -10.91
N GLN A 7 12.50 -23.88 -11.73
CA GLN A 7 11.86 -24.49 -12.89
C GLN A 7 10.73 -25.45 -12.49
N ALA A 8 10.93 -26.25 -11.44
CA ALA A 8 9.89 -27.12 -10.90
C ALA A 8 8.66 -26.34 -10.41
N ALA A 9 8.84 -25.22 -9.70
CA ALA A 9 7.74 -24.36 -9.29
C ALA A 9 6.94 -23.85 -10.49
N GLY A 10 7.63 -23.38 -11.55
CA GLY A 10 7.00 -22.98 -12.80
C GLY A 10 6.20 -24.12 -13.45
N ALA A 11 6.82 -25.30 -13.58
CA ALA A 11 6.19 -26.47 -14.18
C ALA A 11 4.95 -26.94 -13.41
N ILE A 12 5.00 -26.95 -12.07
CA ILE A 12 3.85 -27.25 -11.21
C ILE A 12 2.71 -26.28 -11.50
N GLY A 13 3.00 -24.99 -11.51
CA GLY A 13 1.99 -23.99 -11.82
C GLY A 13 1.37 -24.23 -13.19
N ASP A 14 2.19 -24.41 -14.23
CA ASP A 14 1.70 -24.47 -15.61
C ASP A 14 0.91 -25.76 -15.88
N ALA A 15 1.34 -26.87 -15.29
CA ALA A 15 0.60 -28.12 -15.31
C ALA A 15 -0.76 -27.98 -14.59
N ALA A 16 -0.77 -27.40 -13.38
CA ALA A 16 -1.99 -27.25 -12.60
C ALA A 16 -3.03 -26.34 -13.28
N ILE A 17 -2.60 -25.25 -13.95
CA ILE A 17 -3.54 -24.40 -14.72
C ILE A 17 -4.11 -25.17 -15.93
N ARG A 18 -3.27 -25.88 -16.67
CA ARG A 18 -3.69 -26.65 -17.86
C ARG A 18 -4.67 -27.78 -17.50
N GLU A 19 -4.41 -28.45 -16.39
CA GLU A 19 -5.16 -29.62 -15.94
C GLU A 19 -6.17 -29.29 -14.84
N TRP A 20 -6.47 -28.01 -14.64
CA TRP A 20 -7.30 -27.54 -13.51
C TRP A 20 -8.66 -28.22 -13.43
N GLY A 21 -9.31 -28.46 -14.58
CA GLY A 21 -10.60 -29.13 -14.65
C GLY A 21 -10.57 -30.63 -14.34
N ILE A 22 -9.37 -31.23 -14.26
CA ILE A 22 -9.16 -32.66 -13.95
C ILE A 22 -8.81 -32.84 -12.47
N LEU A 23 -8.23 -31.82 -11.83
CA LEU A 23 -7.88 -31.86 -10.41
C LEU A 23 -9.14 -31.91 -9.53
N THR A 24 -9.12 -32.74 -8.50
CA THR A 24 -10.13 -32.71 -7.43
C THR A 24 -9.96 -31.44 -6.60
N ASP A 25 -11.03 -31.02 -5.92
CA ASP A 25 -10.98 -29.81 -5.08
C ASP A 25 -9.96 -29.95 -3.94
N ASP A 26 -9.84 -31.14 -3.34
CA ASP A 26 -8.80 -31.45 -2.36
C ASP A 26 -7.38 -31.29 -2.92
N ASN A 27 -7.14 -31.73 -4.16
CA ASN A 27 -5.82 -31.59 -4.80
C ASN A 27 -5.51 -30.14 -5.14
N LYS A 28 -6.49 -29.37 -5.63
CA LYS A 28 -6.34 -27.93 -5.90
C LYS A 28 -5.94 -27.19 -4.62
N ARG A 29 -6.68 -27.42 -3.53
CA ARG A 29 -6.41 -26.82 -2.22
C ARG A 29 -5.06 -27.25 -1.66
N SER A 30 -4.77 -28.55 -1.66
CA SER A 30 -3.52 -29.09 -1.14
C SER A 30 -2.31 -28.51 -1.86
N LEU A 31 -2.41 -28.29 -3.18
CA LEU A 31 -1.33 -27.69 -3.97
C LEU A 31 -1.06 -26.23 -3.60
N ILE A 32 -2.12 -25.44 -3.37
CA ILE A 32 -2.01 -24.04 -2.90
C ILE A 32 -1.34 -24.01 -1.53
N LEU A 33 -1.83 -24.81 -0.58
CA LEU A 33 -1.28 -24.89 0.78
C LEU A 33 0.18 -25.39 0.78
N TYR A 34 0.52 -26.36 -0.08
CA TYR A 34 1.89 -26.80 -0.25
C TYR A 34 2.82 -25.65 -0.67
N CYS A 35 2.43 -24.87 -1.68
CA CYS A 35 3.24 -23.73 -2.12
C CYS A 35 3.36 -22.66 -1.03
N LEU A 36 2.28 -22.38 -0.30
CA LEU A 36 2.28 -21.43 0.81
C LEU A 36 3.21 -21.88 1.94
N ASN A 37 3.05 -23.12 2.42
CA ASN A 37 3.88 -23.66 3.49
C ASN A 37 5.36 -23.70 3.09
N TYR A 38 5.65 -24.06 1.83
CA TYR A 38 7.01 -23.99 1.30
C TYR A 38 7.62 -22.60 1.47
N VAL A 39 6.88 -21.55 1.10
CA VAL A 39 7.33 -20.15 1.23
C VAL A 39 7.58 -19.78 2.68
N MET A 40 6.70 -20.19 3.59
CA MET A 40 6.78 -19.87 5.02
C MET A 40 7.90 -20.63 5.76
N GLU A 41 8.20 -21.86 5.34
CA GLU A 41 9.24 -22.70 5.95
C GLU A 41 10.65 -22.30 5.49
N HIS A 42 10.80 -21.68 4.31
CA HIS A 42 12.09 -21.39 3.70
C HIS A 42 12.45 -19.90 3.71
N THR A 43 11.90 -19.14 4.66
CA THR A 43 12.04 -17.68 4.76
C THR A 43 13.48 -17.18 4.95
N GLY A 44 14.37 -18.02 5.52
CA GLY A 44 15.79 -17.74 5.70
C GLY A 44 16.69 -18.22 4.55
N SER A 45 16.12 -18.73 3.46
CA SER A 45 16.91 -19.23 2.33
C SER A 45 17.58 -18.08 1.56
N PRO A 46 18.85 -18.23 1.13
CA PRO A 46 19.50 -17.26 0.24
C PRO A 46 18.85 -17.22 -1.16
N ASP A 47 18.05 -18.22 -1.50
CA ASP A 47 17.43 -18.37 -2.82
C ASP A 47 16.09 -17.61 -2.93
N GLY A 48 16.10 -16.30 -2.62
CA GLY A 48 14.89 -15.48 -2.55
C GLY A 48 14.04 -15.48 -3.84
N TYR A 49 14.68 -15.63 -5.00
CA TYR A 49 13.99 -15.72 -6.29
C TYR A 49 13.17 -17.02 -6.44
N VAL A 50 13.57 -18.11 -5.79
CA VAL A 50 12.78 -19.36 -5.74
C VAL A 50 11.53 -19.13 -4.89
N GLN A 51 11.68 -18.49 -3.74
CA GLN A 51 10.56 -18.17 -2.86
C GLN A 51 9.54 -17.25 -3.55
N SER A 52 10.01 -16.21 -4.23
CA SER A 52 9.17 -15.33 -5.04
C SER A 52 8.42 -16.11 -6.14
N LYS A 53 9.08 -17.04 -6.84
CA LYS A 53 8.43 -17.87 -7.86
C LYS A 53 7.36 -18.78 -7.28
N VAL A 54 7.63 -19.44 -6.16
CA VAL A 54 6.65 -20.32 -5.50
C VAL A 54 5.46 -19.51 -4.97
N SER A 55 5.72 -18.33 -4.40
CA SER A 55 4.68 -17.39 -3.95
C SER A 55 3.77 -16.95 -5.10
N ALA A 56 4.35 -16.61 -6.26
CA ALA A 56 3.59 -16.28 -7.47
C ALA A 56 2.75 -17.46 -7.98
N VAL A 57 3.27 -18.69 -7.91
CA VAL A 57 2.50 -19.89 -8.25
C VAL A 57 1.34 -20.08 -7.28
N ALA A 58 1.56 -19.93 -5.97
CA ALA A 58 0.48 -20.03 -4.97
C ALA A 58 -0.63 -18.99 -5.23
N ALA A 59 -0.26 -17.73 -5.47
CA ALA A 59 -1.20 -16.66 -5.78
C ALA A 59 -2.00 -16.95 -7.06
N ARG A 60 -1.31 -17.45 -8.10
CA ARG A 60 -1.93 -17.81 -9.38
C ARG A 60 -2.94 -18.94 -9.24
N LEU A 61 -2.59 -20.00 -8.50
CA LEU A 61 -3.47 -21.13 -8.25
C LEU A 61 -4.67 -20.73 -7.38
N LEU A 62 -4.46 -19.89 -6.37
CA LEU A 62 -5.55 -19.36 -5.55
C LEU A 62 -6.51 -18.51 -6.37
N LYS A 63 -6.01 -17.64 -7.26
CA LYS A 63 -6.86 -16.89 -8.20
C LYS A 63 -7.60 -17.82 -9.16
N ARG A 64 -6.93 -18.84 -9.69
CA ARG A 64 -7.54 -19.79 -10.63
C ARG A 64 -8.73 -20.52 -10.01
N GLY A 65 -8.63 -20.91 -8.74
CA GLY A 65 -9.72 -21.55 -7.99
C GLY A 65 -10.70 -20.58 -7.34
N TRP A 66 -10.52 -19.27 -7.49
CA TRP A 66 -11.19 -18.27 -6.65
C TRP A 66 -12.72 -18.34 -6.68
N LEU A 67 -13.30 -18.57 -7.86
CA LEU A 67 -14.75 -18.67 -8.01
C LEU A 67 -15.29 -20.08 -7.71
N GLU A 68 -14.41 -21.10 -7.66
CA GLU A 68 -14.77 -22.48 -7.34
C GLU A 68 -14.77 -22.71 -5.81
N PHE A 69 -13.87 -22.04 -5.08
CA PHE A 69 -13.77 -22.20 -3.63
C PHE A 69 -14.83 -21.40 -2.87
N PRO A 70 -15.45 -21.99 -1.83
CA PRO A 70 -16.32 -21.27 -0.92
C PRO A 70 -15.51 -20.26 -0.09
N ASP A 71 -16.18 -19.22 0.41
CA ASP A 71 -15.51 -18.17 1.18
C ASP A 71 -14.89 -18.70 2.49
N GLN A 72 -15.48 -19.73 3.09
CA GLN A 72 -14.91 -20.39 4.28
C GLN A 72 -13.53 -21.00 4.01
N GLU A 73 -13.33 -21.59 2.83
CA GLU A 73 -12.03 -22.18 2.47
C GLU A 73 -10.99 -21.10 2.19
N LYS A 74 -11.37 -20.00 1.52
CA LYS A 74 -10.50 -18.83 1.34
C LYS A 74 -10.10 -18.25 2.70
N GLY A 75 -11.06 -18.12 3.61
CA GLY A 75 -10.82 -17.66 4.98
C GLY A 75 -9.85 -18.55 5.75
N ALA A 76 -9.94 -19.88 5.60
CA ALA A 76 -8.99 -20.80 6.23
C ALA A 76 -7.56 -20.64 5.70
N ILE A 77 -7.39 -20.46 4.38
CA ILE A 77 -6.08 -20.18 3.77
C ILE A 77 -5.53 -18.85 4.29
N PHE A 78 -6.36 -17.81 4.33
CA PHE A 78 -5.91 -16.49 4.78
C PHE A 78 -5.64 -16.40 6.27
N PHE A 79 -6.30 -17.21 7.09
CA PHE A 79 -5.97 -17.31 8.51
C PHE A 79 -4.50 -17.69 8.72
N GLU A 80 -3.98 -18.69 7.99
CA GLU A 80 -2.56 -19.09 8.08
C GLU A 80 -1.60 -17.97 7.65
N VAL A 81 -2.00 -17.19 6.64
CA VAL A 81 -1.25 -16.03 6.16
C VAL A 81 -1.25 -14.92 7.21
N GLU A 82 -2.40 -14.62 7.81
CA GLU A 82 -2.55 -13.64 8.88
C GLU A 82 -1.65 -13.99 10.08
N GLN A 83 -1.68 -15.26 10.54
CA GLN A 83 -0.81 -15.72 11.63
C GLN A 83 0.68 -15.47 11.33
N SER A 84 1.07 -15.59 10.06
CA SER A 84 2.45 -15.29 9.63
C SER A 84 2.74 -13.78 9.67
N ILE A 85 1.80 -12.93 9.23
CA ILE A 85 1.91 -11.45 9.20
C ILE A 85 1.92 -10.84 10.61
N GLN A 86 1.27 -11.48 11.58
CA GLN A 86 1.31 -11.05 12.99
C GLN A 86 2.72 -11.13 13.59
N GLY A 87 3.66 -11.84 12.94
CA GLY A 87 5.08 -11.85 13.30
C GLY A 87 5.44 -12.77 14.47
N MET A 88 4.50 -13.61 14.94
CA MET A 88 4.74 -14.56 16.05
C MET A 88 5.88 -15.55 15.78
N HIS A 89 6.15 -15.84 14.51
CA HIS A 89 7.19 -16.76 14.07
C HIS A 89 8.47 -16.05 13.57
N GLY A 90 8.64 -14.78 13.92
CA GLY A 90 9.82 -13.98 13.57
C GLY A 90 9.69 -13.16 12.28
N PRO A 91 10.59 -12.19 12.08
CA PRO A 91 10.47 -11.16 11.04
C PRO A 91 10.61 -11.71 9.62
N ASN A 92 11.36 -12.79 9.42
CA ASN A 92 11.49 -13.40 8.09
C ASN A 92 10.18 -14.05 7.62
N ARG A 93 9.45 -14.72 8.53
CA ARG A 93 8.12 -15.28 8.21
C ARG A 93 7.08 -14.19 8.05
N GLN A 94 7.17 -13.14 8.86
CA GLN A 94 6.36 -11.93 8.70
C GLN A 94 6.51 -11.33 7.31
N PHE A 95 7.75 -11.10 6.88
CA PHE A 95 8.07 -10.59 5.56
C PHE A 95 7.53 -11.50 4.44
N ALA A 96 7.67 -12.82 4.56
CA ALA A 96 7.16 -13.74 3.55
C ALA A 96 5.63 -13.74 3.44
N GLY A 97 4.92 -13.64 4.57
CA GLY A 97 3.45 -13.49 4.57
C GLY A 97 3.00 -12.21 3.91
N ILE A 98 3.65 -11.08 4.23
CA ILE A 98 3.37 -9.78 3.59
C ILE A 98 3.65 -9.84 2.09
N ASN A 99 4.80 -10.37 1.68
CA ASN A 99 5.15 -10.49 0.25
C ASN A 99 4.23 -11.44 -0.52
N PHE A 100 3.71 -12.49 0.14
CA PHE A 100 2.69 -13.32 -0.49
C PHE A 100 1.42 -12.53 -0.76
N LEU A 101 0.93 -11.71 0.19
CA LEU A 101 -0.21 -10.83 -0.07
C LEU A 101 0.07 -9.78 -1.15
N GLU A 102 1.27 -9.20 -1.18
CA GLU A 102 1.69 -8.28 -2.26
C GLU A 102 1.61 -8.95 -3.64
N THR A 103 2.08 -10.20 -3.70
CA THR A 103 2.02 -11.03 -4.92
C THR A 103 0.58 -11.39 -5.27
N LEU A 104 -0.26 -11.71 -4.28
CA LEU A 104 -1.66 -12.03 -4.46
C LEU A 104 -2.47 -10.84 -4.96
N VAL A 105 -2.32 -9.67 -4.35
CA VAL A 105 -2.96 -8.42 -4.80
C VAL A 105 -2.53 -8.12 -6.24
N SER A 106 -1.24 -8.29 -6.57
CA SER A 106 -0.75 -8.13 -7.94
C SER A 106 -1.43 -9.11 -8.91
N GLU A 107 -1.56 -10.38 -8.53
CA GLU A 107 -2.17 -11.40 -9.39
C GLU A 107 -3.65 -11.09 -9.65
N PHE A 108 -4.37 -10.48 -8.71
CA PHE A 108 -5.78 -10.11 -8.88
C PHE A 108 -5.99 -8.79 -9.62
N SER A 109 -4.99 -7.91 -9.67
CA SER A 109 -5.08 -6.65 -10.42
C SER A 109 -5.05 -6.89 -11.94
N PRO A 110 -5.93 -6.25 -12.74
CA PRO A 110 -5.98 -6.44 -14.19
C PRO A 110 -4.68 -6.08 -14.93
N SER A 111 -3.89 -5.13 -14.41
CA SER A 111 -2.65 -4.67 -15.06
C SER A 111 -1.48 -5.65 -14.91
N THR A 112 -1.56 -6.54 -13.92
CA THR A 112 -0.44 -7.42 -13.50
C THR A 112 -0.84 -8.89 -13.42
N ALA A 113 -2.11 -9.21 -13.67
CA ALA A 113 -2.61 -10.58 -13.68
C ALA A 113 -1.87 -11.45 -14.70
N SER A 114 -1.52 -12.67 -14.29
CA SER A 114 -0.94 -13.64 -15.20
C SER A 114 -1.98 -14.19 -16.18
N SER A 115 -1.51 -14.61 -17.36
CA SER A 115 -2.39 -15.24 -18.35
C SER A 115 -2.78 -16.64 -17.90
N MET A 116 -4.09 -16.89 -17.77
CA MET A 116 -4.66 -18.20 -17.43
C MET A 116 -5.54 -18.79 -18.53
N GLY A 117 -5.65 -18.12 -19.68
CA GLY A 117 -6.55 -18.53 -20.76
C GLY A 117 -8.04 -18.46 -20.41
N LEU A 118 -8.41 -17.63 -19.42
CA LEU A 118 -9.79 -17.44 -18.97
C LEU A 118 -10.39 -16.13 -19.50
N PRO A 119 -11.73 -16.03 -19.61
CA PRO A 119 -12.39 -14.81 -20.07
C PRO A 119 -12.14 -13.61 -19.15
N LYS A 120 -12.29 -12.39 -19.69
CA LYS A 120 -12.13 -11.15 -18.91
C LYS A 120 -13.11 -11.09 -17.73
N GLU A 121 -14.33 -11.58 -17.93
CA GLU A 121 -15.39 -11.61 -16.94
C GLU A 121 -14.98 -12.39 -15.68
N PHE A 122 -14.21 -13.46 -15.84
CA PHE A 122 -13.64 -14.21 -14.72
C PHE A 122 -12.70 -13.32 -13.89
N HIS A 123 -11.82 -12.59 -14.56
CA HIS A 123 -10.88 -11.69 -13.90
C HIS A 123 -11.58 -10.51 -13.22
N ASP A 124 -12.59 -9.92 -13.86
CA ASP A 124 -13.40 -8.83 -13.29
C ASP A 124 -14.16 -9.31 -12.04
N GLN A 125 -14.70 -10.53 -12.04
CA GLN A 125 -15.36 -11.13 -10.86
C GLN A 125 -14.38 -11.41 -9.73
N CYS A 126 -13.19 -11.94 -10.03
CA CYS A 126 -12.15 -12.15 -9.03
C CYS A 126 -11.70 -10.82 -8.40
N GLN A 127 -11.48 -9.79 -9.23
CA GLN A 127 -11.09 -8.46 -8.79
C GLN A 127 -12.12 -7.88 -7.81
N LEU A 128 -13.39 -7.84 -8.21
CA LEU A 128 -14.47 -7.30 -7.38
C LEU A 128 -14.64 -8.12 -6.09
N SER A 129 -14.57 -9.44 -6.19
CA SER A 129 -14.70 -10.32 -5.02
C SER A 129 -13.55 -10.14 -4.02
N LEU A 130 -12.32 -9.90 -4.47
CA LEU A 130 -11.20 -9.62 -3.57
C LEU A 130 -11.38 -8.26 -2.88
N GLU A 131 -11.73 -7.24 -3.67
CA GLU A 131 -11.94 -5.86 -3.21
C GLU A 131 -12.98 -5.79 -2.08
N VAL A 132 -14.14 -6.42 -2.30
CA VAL A 132 -15.26 -6.35 -1.35
C VAL A 132 -15.04 -7.23 -0.12
N LYS A 133 -14.40 -8.40 -0.27
CA LYS A 133 -14.38 -9.41 0.80
C LYS A 133 -13.11 -9.43 1.65
N PHE A 134 -11.94 -9.07 1.10
CA PHE A 134 -10.65 -9.34 1.76
C PHE A 134 -9.66 -8.17 1.72
N LEU A 135 -9.78 -7.26 0.75
CA LEU A 135 -8.77 -6.21 0.55
C LEU A 135 -8.65 -5.27 1.78
N LYS A 136 -9.76 -4.99 2.46
CA LYS A 136 -9.79 -4.22 3.72
C LYS A 136 -9.05 -4.96 4.83
N ASP A 137 -9.25 -6.28 4.97
CA ASP A 137 -8.56 -7.09 5.98
C ASP A 137 -7.06 -7.13 5.74
N PHE A 138 -6.62 -7.28 4.48
CA PHE A 138 -5.21 -7.26 4.12
C PHE A 138 -4.53 -5.93 4.50
N TYR A 139 -5.24 -4.82 4.32
CA TYR A 139 -4.78 -3.51 4.76
C TYR A 139 -4.63 -3.45 6.29
N CYS A 140 -5.64 -3.92 7.04
CA CYS A 140 -5.59 -3.99 8.50
C CYS A 140 -4.42 -4.84 9.01
N TRP A 141 -4.16 -5.98 8.38
CA TRP A 141 -3.06 -6.86 8.77
C TRP A 141 -1.70 -6.21 8.52
N ALA A 142 -1.54 -5.52 7.38
CA ALA A 142 -0.33 -4.76 7.09
C ALA A 142 -0.14 -3.60 8.08
N GLN A 143 -1.21 -2.86 8.39
CA GLN A 143 -1.19 -1.80 9.40
C GLN A 143 -0.78 -2.33 10.78
N ALA A 144 -1.38 -3.43 11.22
CA ALA A 144 -1.02 -4.07 12.49
C ALA A 144 0.44 -4.54 12.51
N ALA A 145 0.96 -5.08 11.41
CA ALA A 145 2.37 -5.47 11.29
C ALA A 145 3.32 -4.28 11.45
N VAL A 146 2.99 -3.12 10.86
CA VAL A 146 3.74 -1.88 11.04
C VAL A 146 3.67 -1.40 12.50
N PHE A 147 2.48 -1.37 13.11
CA PHE A 147 2.31 -0.94 14.50
C PHE A 147 3.09 -1.81 15.49
N ASN A 148 3.06 -3.13 15.31
CA ASN A 148 3.74 -4.09 16.17
C ASN A 148 5.28 -4.01 16.05
N THR A 149 5.80 -3.45 14.96
CA THR A 149 7.25 -3.31 14.72
C THR A 149 7.75 -1.89 14.97
N ALA A 150 6.86 -0.89 15.00
CA ALA A 150 7.21 0.53 15.08
C ALA A 150 8.06 0.88 16.30
N ASP A 151 7.66 0.46 17.51
CA ASP A 151 8.40 0.78 18.74
C ASP A 151 9.84 0.26 18.69
N LYS A 152 10.03 -0.98 18.24
CA LYS A 152 11.36 -1.57 18.03
C LYS A 152 12.14 -0.75 17.01
N ILE A 153 11.50 -0.41 15.88
CA ILE A 153 12.08 0.38 14.79
C ILE A 153 12.56 1.75 15.27
N LEU A 154 11.79 2.42 16.13
CA LEU A 154 12.12 3.75 16.61
C LEU A 154 13.14 3.71 17.75
N ASN A 155 12.99 2.79 18.71
CA ASN A 155 13.68 2.87 20.00
C ASN A 155 14.87 1.91 20.16
N SER A 156 15.09 0.97 19.22
CA SER A 156 16.18 -0.03 19.32
C SER A 156 17.17 0.03 18.16
N ASN A 157 18.32 -0.63 18.31
CA ASN A 157 19.21 -1.00 17.22
C ASN A 157 18.58 -2.19 16.49
N VAL A 158 17.80 -1.87 15.47
CA VAL A 158 16.91 -2.80 14.77
C VAL A 158 17.72 -3.71 13.86
N THR A 159 17.26 -4.96 13.68
CA THR A 159 17.90 -5.86 12.72
C THR A 159 17.28 -5.65 11.34
N ILE A 160 18.10 -5.82 10.29
CA ILE A 160 17.68 -5.69 8.88
C ILE A 160 16.35 -6.44 8.58
N PRO A 161 16.10 -7.65 9.11
CA PRO A 161 14.82 -8.35 8.97
C PRO A 161 13.57 -7.58 9.43
N GLU A 162 13.58 -6.89 10.58
CA GLU A 162 12.37 -6.18 11.05
C GLU A 162 12.06 -4.97 10.18
N GLU A 163 13.09 -4.20 9.80
CA GLU A 163 12.91 -3.06 8.89
C GLU A 163 12.39 -3.52 7.53
N LYS A 164 12.88 -4.66 7.03
CA LYS A 164 12.42 -5.26 5.78
C LYS A 164 10.94 -5.66 5.85
N ALA A 165 10.50 -6.27 6.94
CA ALA A 165 9.09 -6.63 7.15
C ALA A 165 8.21 -5.38 7.24
N CYS A 166 8.63 -4.37 7.99
CA CYS A 166 7.89 -3.11 8.13
C CYS A 166 7.79 -2.36 6.79
N SER A 167 8.90 -2.22 6.06
CA SER A 167 8.91 -1.64 4.71
C SER A 167 7.99 -2.41 3.77
N ALA A 168 7.99 -3.74 3.80
CA ALA A 168 7.07 -4.54 2.99
C ALA A 168 5.60 -4.29 3.36
N ALA A 169 5.27 -4.14 4.64
CA ALA A 169 3.89 -3.86 5.05
C ALA A 169 3.42 -2.47 4.59
N LEU A 170 4.30 -1.46 4.65
CA LEU A 170 4.03 -0.13 4.07
C LEU A 170 3.80 -0.21 2.55
N ARG A 171 4.61 -0.99 1.82
CA ARG A 171 4.43 -1.21 0.37
C ARG A 171 3.12 -1.92 0.04
N LEU A 172 2.73 -2.92 0.84
CA LEU A 172 1.45 -3.60 0.67
C LEU A 172 0.27 -2.63 0.86
N MET A 173 0.30 -1.79 1.91
CA MET A 173 -0.71 -0.75 2.09
C MET A 173 -0.77 0.21 0.89
N LEU A 174 0.39 0.66 0.40
CA LEU A 174 0.49 1.50 -0.80
C LEU A 174 -0.14 0.83 -2.03
N GLN A 175 0.20 -0.45 -2.27
CA GLN A 175 -0.32 -1.21 -3.42
C GLN A 175 -1.84 -1.36 -3.33
N ILE A 176 -2.37 -1.63 -2.14
CA ILE A 176 -3.80 -1.72 -1.89
C ILE A 176 -4.49 -0.37 -2.14
N LEU A 177 -3.90 0.74 -1.69
CA LEU A 177 -4.45 2.07 -1.98
C LEU A 177 -4.28 2.48 -3.45
N SER A 178 -3.38 1.82 -4.19
CA SER A 178 -3.24 1.98 -5.65
C SER A 178 -4.20 1.08 -6.44
N TRP A 179 -5.07 0.34 -5.75
CA TRP A 179 -6.07 -0.51 -6.37
C TRP A 179 -7.07 0.30 -7.20
N SER A 180 -7.54 -0.30 -8.31
CA SER A 180 -8.56 0.31 -9.17
C SER A 180 -9.97 0.05 -8.62
N PHE A 181 -10.27 0.69 -7.49
CA PHE A 181 -11.57 0.57 -6.80
C PHE A 181 -12.75 0.81 -7.75
N LYS A 182 -13.74 -0.07 -7.69
CA LYS A 182 -14.95 0.09 -8.49
C LYS A 182 -15.79 1.22 -7.89
N PRO A 183 -16.35 2.12 -8.72
CA PRO A 183 -17.19 3.21 -8.24
C PRO A 183 -18.35 2.63 -7.42
N THR A 184 -18.44 3.03 -6.16
CA THR A 184 -19.61 2.74 -5.33
C THR A 184 -20.75 3.66 -5.78
N LEU A 185 -21.97 3.14 -5.91
CA LEU A 185 -23.16 3.93 -6.31
C LEU A 185 -23.63 4.92 -5.22
N GLU A 186 -22.74 5.31 -4.31
CA GLU A 186 -23.05 6.21 -3.22
C GLU A 186 -23.27 7.63 -3.78
N HIS A 187 -24.39 8.25 -3.42
CA HIS A 187 -24.75 9.58 -3.89
C HIS A 187 -23.79 10.63 -3.31
N GLU A 188 -22.82 11.06 -4.11
CA GLU A 188 -21.99 12.22 -3.76
C GLU A 188 -22.83 13.51 -3.83
N ASN A 189 -22.79 14.32 -2.77
CA ASN A 189 -23.41 15.64 -2.78
C ASN A 189 -22.54 16.64 -3.58
N LEU A 190 -22.74 16.64 -4.90
CA LEU A 190 -21.99 17.48 -5.85
C LEU A 190 -22.05 18.98 -5.52
N ASP A 191 -23.21 19.48 -5.09
CA ASP A 191 -23.41 20.90 -4.77
C ASP A 191 -22.56 21.33 -3.57
N ALA A 192 -22.43 20.47 -2.55
CA ALA A 192 -21.60 20.73 -1.39
C ALA A 192 -20.10 20.74 -1.75
N LYS A 193 -19.64 19.80 -2.59
CA LYS A 193 -18.24 19.76 -3.08
C LYS A 193 -17.87 20.98 -3.91
N ILE A 194 -18.75 21.43 -4.81
CA ILE A 194 -18.52 22.63 -5.62
C ILE A 194 -18.36 23.86 -4.71
N LYS A 195 -19.19 23.98 -3.67
CA LYS A 195 -19.13 25.09 -2.72
C LYS A 195 -17.87 25.08 -1.87
N SER A 196 -17.38 23.92 -1.46
CA SER A 196 -16.10 23.80 -0.74
C SER A 196 -14.88 23.92 -1.65
N GLY A 197 -15.07 23.81 -2.97
CA GLY A 197 -13.99 23.89 -3.94
C GLY A 197 -13.25 22.57 -4.15
N LEU A 198 -13.82 21.44 -3.72
CA LEU A 198 -13.27 20.10 -3.95
C LEU A 198 -13.63 19.58 -5.34
N ARG A 199 -12.76 18.75 -5.92
CA ARG A 199 -12.94 18.13 -7.25
C ARG A 199 -13.09 16.62 -7.13
N SER A 200 -14.00 16.05 -7.91
CA SER A 200 -14.23 14.60 -7.98
C SER A 200 -13.27 13.90 -8.93
N ASP A 201 -12.76 14.58 -9.95
CA ASP A 201 -11.93 13.97 -11.00
C ASP A 201 -10.53 14.60 -11.06
N ALA A 202 -9.51 13.74 -10.90
CA ALA A 202 -8.12 14.14 -10.95
C ALA A 202 -7.50 13.84 -12.32
N ILE A 203 -7.97 14.56 -13.35
CA ILE A 203 -7.51 14.40 -14.74
C ILE A 203 -5.97 14.50 -14.85
N ASN A 204 -5.35 15.31 -13.99
CA ASN A 204 -3.90 15.51 -13.99
C ASN A 204 -3.11 14.41 -13.26
N LEU A 205 -3.69 13.68 -12.28
CA LEU A 205 -2.93 12.65 -11.54
C LEU A 205 -2.53 11.46 -12.44
N ARG A 206 -3.40 11.09 -13.39
CA ARG A 206 -3.11 10.01 -14.34
C ARG A 206 -1.89 10.30 -15.23
N LYS A 207 -1.55 11.57 -15.45
CA LYS A 207 -0.38 11.97 -16.26
C LYS A 207 0.95 11.71 -15.55
N PHE A 208 0.93 11.56 -14.23
CA PHE A 208 2.12 11.34 -13.40
C PHE A 208 2.14 9.92 -12.81
N GLU A 209 1.53 8.96 -13.51
CA GLU A 209 1.45 7.54 -13.11
C GLU A 209 0.85 7.33 -11.71
N ARG A 210 -0.01 8.26 -11.27
CA ARG A 210 -0.68 8.19 -9.97
C ARG A 210 -2.15 7.87 -10.11
N SER A 211 -2.59 6.92 -9.29
CA SER A 211 -3.99 6.56 -9.17
C SER A 211 -4.66 7.38 -8.08
N LEU A 212 -5.72 8.07 -8.47
CA LEU A 212 -6.71 8.63 -7.56
C LEU A 212 -7.34 7.50 -6.74
N VAL A 213 -7.39 7.66 -5.41
CA VAL A 213 -7.85 6.61 -4.49
C VAL A 213 -9.29 6.89 -4.07
N LYS A 214 -10.22 6.05 -4.54
CA LYS A 214 -11.66 6.17 -4.27
C LYS A 214 -12.25 4.91 -3.64
N PRO A 215 -11.82 4.52 -2.42
CA PRO A 215 -12.48 3.46 -1.70
C PRO A 215 -13.86 3.92 -1.23
N GLY A 216 -14.78 2.97 -1.03
CA GLY A 216 -16.12 3.27 -0.53
C GLY A 216 -16.14 3.66 0.96
N SER A 217 -17.31 4.06 1.46
CA SER A 217 -17.54 4.47 2.86
C SER A 217 -17.14 3.40 3.90
N LEU A 218 -17.10 2.13 3.51
CA LEU A 218 -16.59 1.04 4.35
C LEU A 218 -15.11 1.20 4.74
N TRP A 219 -14.35 2.11 4.12
CA TRP A 219 -12.96 2.38 4.48
C TRP A 219 -12.78 3.61 5.36
N THR A 220 -13.85 4.37 5.63
CA THR A 220 -13.79 5.62 6.40
C THR A 220 -13.25 5.40 7.81
N ASP A 221 -13.70 4.32 8.47
CA ASP A 221 -13.26 3.94 9.82
C ASP A 221 -11.74 3.75 9.89
N ILE A 222 -11.15 3.09 8.89
CA ILE A 222 -9.72 2.82 8.83
C ILE A 222 -8.94 4.04 8.36
N LEU A 223 -9.31 4.66 7.24
CA LEU A 223 -8.45 5.64 6.59
C LEU A 223 -8.61 7.05 7.15
N ILE A 224 -9.80 7.38 7.67
CA ILE A 224 -10.14 8.72 8.14
C ILE A 224 -10.27 8.74 9.67
N SER A 225 -11.12 7.88 10.24
CA SER A 225 -11.48 7.97 11.66
C SER A 225 -10.45 7.38 12.64
N SER A 226 -9.59 6.45 12.19
CA SER A 226 -8.66 5.72 13.08
C SER A 226 -7.39 6.48 13.49
N ALA A 227 -7.25 7.75 13.09
CA ALA A 227 -5.99 8.52 13.18
C ALA A 227 -4.78 7.87 12.45
N HIS A 228 -5.03 6.90 11.57
CA HIS A 228 -3.97 6.21 10.82
C HIS A 228 -3.06 7.16 10.05
N THR A 229 -3.63 8.12 9.31
CA THR A 229 -2.85 9.13 8.57
C THR A 229 -1.91 9.89 9.51
N THR A 230 -2.42 10.40 10.62
CA THR A 230 -1.63 11.11 11.64
C THR A 230 -0.52 10.23 12.19
N TRP A 231 -0.81 8.94 12.45
CA TRP A 231 0.19 7.99 12.91
C TRP A 231 1.32 7.80 11.91
N VAL A 232 1.02 7.60 10.62
CA VAL A 232 2.03 7.40 9.56
C VAL A 232 2.92 8.65 9.42
N LEU A 233 2.33 9.84 9.48
CA LEU A 233 3.06 11.11 9.44
C LEU A 233 4.03 11.25 10.63
N ASN A 234 3.55 10.93 11.84
CA ASN A 234 4.38 10.98 13.04
C ASN A 234 5.48 9.92 13.02
N PHE A 235 5.17 8.72 12.52
CA PHE A 235 6.14 7.64 12.34
C PHE A 235 7.28 8.07 11.41
N TYR A 236 6.97 8.64 10.24
CA TYR A 236 7.98 9.18 9.33
C TYR A 236 8.80 10.31 9.96
N THR A 237 8.13 11.25 10.65
CA THR A 237 8.80 12.37 11.31
C THR A 237 9.80 11.88 12.36
N THR A 238 9.44 10.85 13.11
CA THR A 238 10.30 10.26 14.14
C THR A 238 11.47 9.49 13.51
N LEU A 239 11.23 8.74 12.44
CA LEU A 239 12.30 8.10 11.65
C LEU A 239 13.31 9.14 11.11
N ARG A 240 12.81 10.25 10.56
CA ARG A 240 13.63 11.35 10.05
C ARG A 240 14.51 11.96 11.13
N GLN A 241 13.99 12.13 12.34
CA GLN A 241 14.78 12.62 13.47
C GLN A 241 15.84 11.61 13.90
N LYS A 242 15.47 10.33 14.02
CA LYS A 242 16.37 9.23 14.39
C LYS A 242 17.58 9.14 13.45
N TYR A 243 17.36 9.26 12.14
CA TYR A 243 18.40 9.13 11.12
C TYR A 243 18.94 10.46 10.60
N SER A 244 18.73 11.56 11.32
CA SER A 244 19.12 12.93 10.89
C SER A 244 20.60 13.09 10.52
N TYR A 245 21.50 12.24 11.02
CA TYR A 245 22.93 12.27 10.72
C TYR A 245 23.34 11.40 9.52
N ASP A 246 22.45 10.54 9.01
CA ASP A 246 22.73 9.63 7.89
C ASP A 246 22.22 10.24 6.59
N THR A 247 23.09 10.84 5.78
CA THR A 247 22.69 11.53 4.55
C THR A 247 22.00 10.63 3.50
N LEU A 248 22.07 9.30 3.65
CA LEU A 248 21.46 8.33 2.73
C LEU A 248 20.15 7.73 3.25
N TRP A 249 19.77 8.02 4.50
CA TRP A 249 18.60 7.40 5.15
C TRP A 249 17.30 7.64 4.36
N GLY A 250 17.21 8.80 3.70
CA GLY A 250 16.06 9.22 2.91
C GLY A 250 15.72 8.23 1.79
N ASP A 251 16.70 7.48 1.29
CA ASP A 251 16.50 6.48 0.23
C ASP A 251 16.47 5.04 0.75
N SER A 252 16.44 4.86 2.08
CA SER A 252 16.24 3.55 2.68
C SER A 252 14.87 2.97 2.29
N PRO A 253 14.74 1.63 2.20
CA PRO A 253 13.47 1.00 1.85
C PRO A 253 12.32 1.39 2.78
N ILE A 254 12.55 1.62 4.07
CA ILE A 254 11.49 2.04 4.99
C ILE A 254 11.07 3.49 4.76
N ALA A 255 12.02 4.39 4.51
CA ALA A 255 11.74 5.81 4.24
C ALA A 255 10.96 5.97 2.94
N VAL A 256 11.40 5.32 1.87
CA VAL A 256 10.72 5.33 0.56
C VAL A 256 9.29 4.80 0.69
N SER A 257 9.11 3.60 1.27
CA SER A 257 7.78 3.00 1.42
C SER A 257 6.82 3.86 2.25
N CYS A 258 7.34 4.51 3.30
CA CYS A 258 6.53 5.40 4.14
C CYS A 258 6.13 6.68 3.38
N ARG A 259 7.05 7.34 2.68
CA ARG A 259 6.73 8.54 1.88
C ARG A 259 5.75 8.23 0.76
N GLN A 260 5.95 7.14 0.02
CA GLN A 260 5.02 6.75 -1.03
C GLN A 260 3.62 6.48 -0.47
N LEU A 261 3.50 5.88 0.72
CA LEU A 261 2.21 5.71 1.39
C LEU A 261 1.59 7.07 1.78
N ILE A 262 2.35 7.99 2.38
CA ILE A 262 1.88 9.35 2.72
C ILE A 262 1.35 10.07 1.49
N VAL A 263 2.12 9.98 0.41
CA VAL A 263 1.78 10.55 -0.89
C VAL A 263 0.46 9.96 -1.43
N GLN A 264 0.29 8.64 -1.34
CA GLN A 264 -0.92 7.96 -1.81
C GLN A 264 -2.14 8.33 -0.95
N LEU A 265 -1.98 8.43 0.37
CA LEU A 265 -3.01 8.92 1.29
C LEU A 265 -3.47 10.35 0.93
N CYS A 266 -2.58 11.20 0.42
CA CYS A 266 -2.95 12.53 -0.05
C CYS A 266 -3.88 12.52 -1.27
N SER A 267 -3.87 11.42 -2.05
CA SER A 267 -4.75 11.26 -3.21
C SER A 267 -6.09 10.59 -2.88
N LEU A 268 -6.44 10.44 -1.60
CA LEU A 268 -7.77 9.99 -1.18
C LEU A 268 -8.85 10.99 -1.62
N ALA A 269 -9.93 10.45 -2.17
CA ALA A 269 -11.10 11.20 -2.58
C ALA A 269 -12.36 10.32 -2.61
N GLY A 270 -13.51 10.95 -2.74
CA GLY A 270 -14.77 10.27 -2.93
C GLY A 270 -15.44 9.85 -1.63
N ALA A 271 -16.18 8.75 -1.67
CA ALA A 271 -17.10 8.33 -0.61
C ALA A 271 -16.43 7.83 0.69
N VAL A 272 -15.09 7.72 0.70
CA VAL A 272 -14.32 7.48 1.93
C VAL A 272 -14.43 8.63 2.93
N PHE A 273 -14.70 9.85 2.47
CA PHE A 273 -14.94 10.99 3.34
C PHE A 273 -16.42 11.10 3.72
N PRO A 274 -16.74 11.52 4.96
CA PRO A 274 -18.12 11.78 5.34
C PRO A 274 -18.73 12.91 4.51
N ASN A 275 -20.06 12.94 4.44
CA ASN A 275 -20.81 14.00 3.77
C ASN A 275 -20.95 15.24 4.68
N ASP A 276 -19.83 15.90 4.97
CA ASP A 276 -19.70 17.03 5.91
C ASP A 276 -19.35 18.35 5.20
N ASN A 277 -19.86 18.54 3.97
CA ASN A 277 -19.48 19.63 3.08
C ASN A 277 -18.00 19.65 2.67
N GLY A 278 -17.24 18.60 2.95
CA GLY A 278 -15.83 18.48 2.57
C GLY A 278 -14.85 18.92 3.66
N ASP A 279 -15.34 19.24 4.86
CA ASP A 279 -14.51 19.67 5.99
C ASP A 279 -13.46 18.60 6.34
N ALA A 280 -13.85 17.32 6.46
CA ALA A 280 -12.93 16.22 6.72
C ALA A 280 -11.85 16.05 5.63
N GLN A 281 -12.20 16.27 4.35
CA GLN A 281 -11.22 16.17 3.27
C GLN A 281 -10.22 17.33 3.29
N ILE A 282 -10.70 18.54 3.59
CA ILE A 282 -9.86 19.73 3.77
C ILE A 282 -8.92 19.55 4.97
N GLU A 283 -9.43 19.06 6.09
CA GLU A 283 -8.64 18.75 7.29
C GLU A 283 -7.57 17.68 7.00
N HIS A 284 -7.93 16.63 6.25
CA HIS A 284 -7.00 15.59 5.81
C HIS A 284 -5.86 16.17 4.96
N PHE A 285 -6.17 17.05 3.99
CA PHE A 285 -5.13 17.73 3.22
C PHE A 285 -4.25 18.63 4.08
N MET A 286 -4.83 19.39 5.00
CA MET A 286 -4.07 20.25 5.92
C MET A 286 -3.09 19.45 6.78
N HIS A 287 -3.53 18.31 7.33
CA HIS A 287 -2.66 17.44 8.13
C HIS A 287 -1.47 16.91 7.32
N ILE A 288 -1.71 16.36 6.13
CA ILE A 288 -0.63 15.83 5.30
C ILE A 288 0.31 16.95 4.85
N LEU A 289 -0.23 18.05 4.32
CA LEU A 289 0.60 19.17 3.85
C LEU A 289 1.45 19.78 4.98
N SER A 290 0.92 19.86 6.20
CA SER A 290 1.69 20.35 7.36
C SER A 290 2.85 19.44 7.72
N ALA A 291 2.72 18.13 7.54
CA ALA A 291 3.80 17.18 7.80
C ALA A 291 4.87 17.17 6.69
N VAL A 292 4.47 17.34 5.43
CA VAL A 292 5.40 17.29 4.29
C VAL A 292 6.03 18.64 3.95
N ILE A 293 5.65 19.71 4.65
CA ILE A 293 6.12 21.07 4.36
C ILE A 293 7.65 21.18 4.40
N LEU A 294 8.29 20.46 5.31
CA LEU A 294 9.76 20.42 5.43
C LEU A 294 10.45 19.71 4.27
N TRP A 295 9.71 19.03 3.40
CA TRP A 295 10.24 18.41 2.19
C TRP A 295 10.33 19.42 1.04
N ILE A 296 9.62 20.55 1.13
CA ILE A 296 9.49 21.55 0.05
C ILE A 296 9.87 22.98 0.45
N GLU A 297 9.92 23.29 1.75
CA GLU A 297 10.26 24.61 2.28
C GLU A 297 11.40 24.54 3.32
N PRO A 298 12.35 25.51 3.34
CA PRO A 298 12.52 26.57 2.35
C PRO A 298 13.31 26.08 1.11
N PRO A 299 12.89 26.46 -0.12
CA PRO A 299 13.39 25.85 -1.35
C PRO A 299 14.87 26.14 -1.62
N ASN A 300 15.41 27.27 -1.14
CA ASN A 300 16.83 27.59 -1.28
C ASN A 300 17.72 26.61 -0.50
N VAL A 301 17.31 26.22 0.71
CA VAL A 301 18.04 25.27 1.56
C VAL A 301 17.97 23.87 0.96
N ILE A 302 16.78 23.46 0.49
CA ILE A 302 16.59 22.15 -0.15
C ILE A 302 17.43 22.06 -1.43
N ALA A 303 17.36 23.08 -2.28
CA ALA A 303 18.13 23.10 -3.53
C ALA A 303 19.65 23.12 -3.28
N GLU A 304 20.11 23.78 -2.22
CA GLU A 304 21.52 23.73 -1.81
C GLU A 304 21.93 22.35 -1.30
N SER A 305 21.10 21.70 -0.47
CA SER A 305 21.32 20.33 -0.01
C SER A 305 21.44 19.36 -1.18
N ILE A 306 20.53 19.43 -2.16
CA ILE A 306 20.56 18.58 -3.37
C ILE A 306 21.82 18.85 -4.20
N ARG A 307 22.20 20.12 -4.41
CA ARG A 307 23.44 20.47 -5.13
C ARG A 307 24.69 19.93 -4.43
N ASN A 308 24.66 19.80 -3.11
CA ASN A 308 25.74 19.25 -2.30
C ASN A 308 25.71 17.71 -2.20
N GLY A 309 24.88 17.03 -3.02
CA GLY A 309 24.80 15.57 -3.09
C GLY A 309 23.77 14.95 -2.15
N GLY A 310 22.90 15.74 -1.54
CA GLY A 310 21.73 15.24 -0.80
C GLY A 310 20.69 14.61 -1.74
N SER A 311 19.90 13.69 -1.19
CA SER A 311 18.80 13.06 -1.93
C SER A 311 17.71 14.07 -2.32
N GLU A 312 17.23 13.98 -3.55
CA GLU A 312 16.08 14.76 -4.04
C GLU A 312 14.72 14.09 -3.76
N SER A 313 14.73 12.87 -3.21
CA SER A 313 13.53 12.03 -3.07
C SER A 313 12.44 12.67 -2.20
N GLU A 314 12.78 13.27 -1.05
CA GLU A 314 11.79 13.97 -0.22
C GLU A 314 11.14 15.12 -0.99
N PHE A 315 11.95 15.90 -1.72
CA PHE A 315 11.48 17.04 -2.50
C PHE A 315 10.53 16.61 -3.62
N ILE A 316 10.91 15.58 -4.38
CA ILE A 316 10.08 14.99 -5.43
C ILE A 316 8.74 14.52 -4.84
N ASP A 317 8.76 13.78 -3.74
CA ASP A 317 7.56 13.29 -3.04
C ASP A 317 6.69 14.44 -2.51
N GLY A 318 7.30 15.53 -2.04
CA GLY A 318 6.61 16.74 -1.61
C GLY A 318 5.90 17.47 -2.75
N CYS A 319 6.56 17.68 -3.89
CA CYS A 319 5.94 18.24 -5.10
C CYS A 319 4.73 17.41 -5.55
N HIS A 320 4.85 16.12 -5.37
CA HIS A 320 3.87 15.12 -5.67
C HIS A 320 2.62 15.18 -4.75
N VAL A 321 2.79 15.48 -3.47
CA VAL A 321 1.68 15.83 -2.56
C VAL A 321 1.00 17.12 -3.03
N LEU A 322 1.77 18.17 -3.35
CA LEU A 322 1.21 19.43 -3.86
C LEU A 322 0.37 19.22 -5.12
N LEU A 323 0.85 18.39 -6.04
CA LEU A 323 0.12 18.03 -7.26
C LEU A 323 -1.19 17.29 -6.97
N SER A 324 -1.21 16.37 -6.00
CA SER A 324 -2.43 15.68 -5.57
C SER A 324 -3.46 16.67 -5.05
N VAL A 325 -3.07 17.56 -4.12
CA VAL A 325 -3.98 18.58 -3.58
C VAL A 325 -4.45 19.54 -4.67
N ALA A 326 -3.56 20.04 -5.52
CA ALA A 326 -3.92 20.93 -6.63
C ALA A 326 -4.87 20.26 -7.65
N SER A 327 -4.78 18.94 -7.81
CA SER A 327 -5.68 18.18 -8.68
C SER A 327 -7.06 17.98 -8.07
N LEU A 328 -7.15 17.93 -6.74
CA LEU A 328 -8.38 17.66 -5.98
C LEU A 328 -9.08 18.91 -5.44
N THR A 329 -8.50 20.08 -5.66
CA THR A 329 -9.02 21.35 -5.15
C THR A 329 -9.14 22.39 -6.27
N SER A 330 -9.96 23.42 -6.03
CA SER A 330 -9.99 24.63 -6.81
C SER A 330 -8.73 25.45 -6.56
N SER A 331 -8.37 26.33 -7.49
CA SER A 331 -7.19 27.19 -7.33
C SER A 331 -7.27 28.08 -6.10
N SER A 332 -8.48 28.53 -5.70
CA SER A 332 -8.68 29.35 -4.50
C SER A 332 -8.51 28.53 -3.22
N LEU A 333 -9.07 27.32 -3.16
CA LEU A 333 -8.91 26.44 -2.00
C LEU A 333 -7.44 26.03 -1.84
N PHE A 334 -6.78 25.63 -2.94
CA PHE A 334 -5.35 25.30 -2.93
C PHE A 334 -4.48 26.43 -2.37
N ASP A 335 -4.68 27.66 -2.84
CA ASP A 335 -3.94 28.83 -2.36
C ASP A 335 -4.20 29.11 -0.86
N ASN A 336 -5.45 28.96 -0.41
CA ASN A 336 -5.80 29.13 1.00
C ASN A 336 -5.15 28.06 1.91
N LEU A 337 -5.08 26.80 1.45
CA LEU A 337 -4.39 25.72 2.17
C LEU A 337 -2.90 26.06 2.34
N LEU A 338 -2.23 26.46 1.25
CA LEU A 338 -0.80 26.82 1.29
C LEU A 338 -0.52 28.03 2.19
N LYS A 339 -1.37 29.07 2.14
CA LYS A 339 -1.24 30.25 3.01
C LYS A 339 -1.35 29.86 4.49
N SER A 340 -2.32 29.01 4.83
CA SER A 340 -2.52 28.54 6.20
C SER A 340 -1.27 27.84 6.75
N ILE A 341 -0.60 27.04 5.92
CA ILE A 341 0.60 26.29 6.33
C ILE A 341 1.81 27.19 6.46
N ARG A 342 1.99 28.17 5.56
CA ARG A 342 3.09 29.13 5.66
C ARG A 342 3.01 30.01 6.91
N LEU A 343 1.81 30.30 7.39
CA LEU A 343 1.62 30.98 8.67
C LEU A 343 2.10 30.13 9.85
N VAL A 344 1.91 28.81 9.79
CA VAL A 344 2.45 27.87 10.78
C VAL A 344 3.98 27.88 10.77
N ILE A 345 4.60 27.87 9.57
CA ILE A 345 6.06 27.93 9.41
C ILE A 345 6.65 29.21 10.03
N ALA A 346 6.04 30.37 9.76
CA ALA A 346 6.52 31.64 10.29
C ALA A 346 6.58 31.66 11.82
N HIS A 347 5.74 30.87 12.49
CA HIS A 347 5.75 30.73 13.94
C HIS A 347 6.86 29.79 14.45
N PHE A 348 7.20 28.75 13.70
CA PHE A 348 8.27 27.80 14.05
C PHE A 348 9.70 28.32 13.79
N PHE A 349 9.89 29.29 12.89
CA PHE A 349 11.19 29.91 12.61
C PHE A 349 11.44 31.22 13.39
N LEU A 350 10.47 31.67 14.20
CA LEU A 350 10.59 32.85 15.08
C LEU A 350 10.80 32.51 16.57
N VAL A 351 10.94 31.22 16.89
CA VAL A 351 11.38 30.68 18.20
C VAL A 351 12.67 29.92 17.96
#